data_AF-A0A382ZYL1-F1
#
_entry.id   AF-A0A382ZYL1-F1
#
_cell.length_a   1.000
_cell.length_b   1.000
_cell.length_c   1.000
_cell.angle_alpha   90.00
_cell.angle_beta   90.00
_cell.angle_gamma   90.00
#
_symmetry.space_group_name_H-M   'P 1'
#
loop_
_entity.id
_entity.type
_entity.pdbx_description
1 polymer ?
#
loop_
_entity_poly.entity_id
_entity_poly.type
_entity_poly.pdbx_seq_one_letter_code
_entity_poly.pdbx_strand_id
1 'polypeptide(L)'
;VAFLNFCLHFRAKLWNYQASHQAIAGNPSKGGICFLSQLDDLRQQIDKIDDQLIKLISRRGQLAQKIGDEKSRQGKGNHYHVPHRERAILERLKDQNKGPFPYPAIESIFRELFSATLALEKPLKIAFLGPETTFSHQAALRHFGHSCTFNPCGNIETVFTEVELGHSDYGVVPVENSIEG
;
A
#
# COMPACT_ATOMS: atom_id res chain seq x y z
N VAL A 1 -18.73 -0.27 20.36
CA VAL A 1 -18.72 -1.64 20.95
C VAL A 1 -18.26 -2.72 19.96
N ALA A 2 -18.23 -2.49 18.65
CA ALA A 2 -17.68 -3.46 17.67
C ALA A 2 -16.13 -3.55 17.63
N PHE A 3 -15.41 -2.54 18.13
CA PHE A 3 -13.93 -2.49 18.04
C PHE A 3 -13.21 -3.28 19.15
N LEU A 4 -13.86 -3.54 20.29
CA LEU A 4 -13.25 -4.30 21.39
C LEU A 4 -13.26 -5.83 21.15
N ASN A 5 -14.22 -6.33 20.37
CA ASN A 5 -14.33 -7.76 20.06
C ASN A 5 -13.28 -8.27 19.06
N PHE A 6 -12.73 -7.40 18.22
CA PHE A 6 -11.70 -7.79 17.25
C PHE A 6 -10.33 -8.03 17.91
N CYS A 7 -9.99 -7.24 18.94
CA CYS A 7 -8.71 -7.39 19.67
C CYS A 7 -8.65 -8.66 20.55
N LEU A 8 -9.79 -9.11 21.10
CA LEU A 8 -9.85 -10.33 21.90
C LEU A 8 -9.71 -11.60 21.06
N HIS A 9 -10.26 -11.60 19.83
CA HIS A 9 -10.19 -12.77 18.94
C HIS A 9 -8.76 -13.02 18.40
N PHE A 10 -7.97 -11.97 18.23
CA PHE A 10 -6.57 -12.09 17.76
C PHE A 10 -5.62 -12.59 18.87
N ARG A 11 -5.82 -12.15 20.12
CA ARG A 11 -5.02 -12.64 21.27
C ARG A 11 -5.25 -14.12 21.57
N ALA A 12 -6.46 -14.63 21.40
CA ALA A 12 -6.77 -16.05 21.60
C ALA A 12 -6.06 -16.97 20.57
N LYS A 13 -5.94 -16.54 19.31
CA LYS A 13 -5.22 -17.29 18.28
C LYS A 13 -3.70 -17.33 18.50
N LEU A 14 -3.11 -16.24 19.00
CA LEU A 14 -1.67 -16.19 19.31
C LEU A 14 -1.30 -17.04 20.53
N TRP A 15 -2.18 -17.16 21.53
CA TRP A 15 -1.93 -18.01 22.69
C TRP A 15 -2.01 -19.50 22.36
N ASN A 16 -2.94 -19.90 21.48
CA ASN A 16 -3.02 -21.28 20.98
C ASN A 16 -1.80 -21.69 20.14
N TYR A 17 -1.11 -20.74 19.48
CA TYR A 17 0.08 -21.02 18.68
C TYR A 17 1.33 -21.30 19.54
N GLN A 18 1.45 -20.63 20.70
CA GLN A 18 2.55 -20.88 21.63
C GLN A 18 2.34 -22.13 22.50
N ALA A 19 1.08 -22.48 22.81
CA ALA A 19 0.76 -23.68 23.60
C ALA A 19 0.99 -24.99 22.83
N SER A 20 0.90 -24.99 21.50
CA SER A 20 1.11 -26.19 20.68
C SER A 20 2.58 -26.63 20.56
N HIS A 21 3.55 -25.81 21.01
CA HIS A 21 4.98 -26.09 20.87
C HIS A 21 5.66 -26.76 22.08
N GLN A 22 4.93 -27.07 23.17
CA GLN A 22 5.53 -27.65 24.39
C GLN A 22 5.14 -29.09 24.73
N ALA A 23 4.36 -29.79 23.90
CA ALA A 23 3.86 -31.12 24.27
C ALA A 23 3.96 -32.16 23.14
N ILE A 24 5.17 -32.53 22.71
CA ILE A 24 5.39 -33.79 21.98
C ILE A 24 6.73 -34.42 22.41
N ALA A 25 6.74 -35.02 23.61
CA ALA A 25 7.72 -36.03 23.99
C ALA A 25 6.96 -37.36 24.11
N GLY A 26 6.98 -38.14 23.03
CA GLY A 26 6.35 -39.47 22.97
C GLY A 26 6.48 -40.08 21.58
N ASN A 27 7.28 -41.14 21.47
CA ASN A 27 7.38 -42.05 20.33
C ASN A 27 6.95 -43.45 20.83
N PRO A 28 6.57 -44.46 20.02
CA PRO A 28 6.43 -44.52 18.56
C PRO A 28 5.13 -45.21 18.04
N SER A 29 4.72 -44.91 16.81
CA SER A 29 4.11 -45.93 15.95
C SER A 29 4.25 -45.60 14.46
N LYS A 30 4.65 -46.63 13.72
CA LYS A 30 5.02 -46.65 12.31
C LYS A 30 3.82 -46.31 11.41
N GLY A 31 4.06 -45.54 10.33
CA GLY A 31 3.21 -45.61 9.14
C GLY A 31 2.58 -44.32 8.60
N GLY A 32 2.96 -43.11 9.05
CA GLY A 32 2.32 -41.87 8.58
C GLY A 32 3.21 -40.62 8.49
N ILE A 33 4.53 -40.75 8.60
CA ILE A 33 5.45 -39.60 8.70
C ILE A 33 6.17 -39.41 7.35
N CYS A 34 5.54 -38.75 6.38
CA CYS A 34 6.26 -38.22 5.21
C CYS A 34 5.55 -37.06 4.49
N PHE A 35 4.40 -36.58 4.97
CA PHE A 35 3.69 -35.47 4.31
C PHE A 35 3.80 -34.12 5.05
N LEU A 36 4.24 -34.14 6.32
CA LEU A 36 4.50 -32.94 7.14
C LEU A 36 5.89 -32.32 6.90
N SER A 37 6.74 -32.88 6.05
CA SER A 37 8.13 -32.40 5.86
C SER A 37 8.26 -31.37 4.72
N GLN A 38 7.70 -31.65 3.53
CA GLN A 38 7.94 -30.80 2.36
C GLN A 38 7.16 -29.48 2.37
N LEU A 39 5.92 -29.50 2.87
CA LEU A 39 5.09 -28.29 2.94
C LEU A 39 5.65 -27.29 3.95
N ASP A 40 6.13 -27.77 5.09
CA ASP A 40 6.69 -26.91 6.13
C ASP A 40 8.07 -26.37 5.71
N ASP A 41 8.88 -27.14 4.99
CA ASP A 41 10.12 -26.66 4.38
C ASP A 41 9.87 -25.54 3.35
N LEU A 42 8.82 -25.65 2.54
CA LEU A 42 8.42 -24.61 1.59
C LEU A 42 7.92 -23.34 2.30
N ARG A 43 7.14 -23.49 3.38
CA ARG A 43 6.69 -22.35 4.19
C ARG A 43 7.86 -21.61 4.83
N GLN A 44 8.82 -22.32 5.41
CA GLN A 44 10.02 -21.71 5.97
C GLN A 44 10.86 -20.97 4.92
N GLN A 45 10.86 -21.43 3.67
CA GLN A 45 11.49 -20.70 2.57
C GLN A 45 10.74 -19.40 2.24
N ILE A 46 9.41 -19.43 2.25
CA ILE A 46 8.57 -18.23 2.10
C ILE A 46 8.83 -17.25 3.24
N ASP A 47 8.83 -17.72 4.50
CA ASP A 47 9.08 -16.87 5.67
C ASP A 47 10.43 -16.14 5.57
N LYS A 48 11.48 -16.84 5.10
CA LYS A 48 12.80 -16.23 4.84
C LYS A 48 12.76 -15.17 3.75
N ILE A 49 11.94 -15.35 2.71
CA ILE A 49 11.73 -14.35 1.66
C ILE A 49 10.98 -13.15 2.24
N ASP A 50 9.95 -13.38 3.05
CA ASP A 50 9.15 -12.32 3.69
C ASP A 50 10.00 -11.48 4.64
N ASP A 51 10.89 -12.11 5.41
CA ASP A 51 11.89 -11.44 6.24
C ASP A 51 12.86 -10.56 5.43
N GLN A 52 13.19 -10.95 4.20
CA GLN A 52 13.99 -10.13 3.30
C GLN A 52 13.17 -9.00 2.69
N LEU A 53 11.93 -9.28 2.28
CA LEU A 53 11.02 -8.28 1.73
C LEU A 53 10.78 -7.15 2.73
N ILE A 54 10.49 -7.45 4.00
CA ILE A 54 10.25 -6.40 4.99
C ILE A 54 11.48 -5.54 5.24
N LYS A 55 12.69 -6.12 5.20
CA LYS A 55 13.97 -5.37 5.30
C LYS A 55 14.16 -4.46 4.09
N LEU A 56 13.90 -4.95 2.88
CA LEU A 56 14.01 -4.17 1.64
C LEU A 56 12.98 -3.04 1.58
N ILE A 57 11.73 -3.31 1.95
CA ILE A 57 10.65 -2.31 2.03
C ILE A 57 11.02 -1.23 3.06
N SER A 58 11.46 -1.62 4.25
CA SER A 58 11.89 -0.68 5.29
C SER A 58 13.05 0.20 4.80
N ARG A 59 14.05 -0.41 4.14
CA ARG A 59 15.19 0.32 3.58
C ARG A 59 14.75 1.29 2.48
N ARG A 60 13.81 0.90 1.63
CA ARG A 60 13.22 1.78 0.60
C ARG A 60 12.52 2.98 1.26
N GLY A 61 11.73 2.74 2.31
CA GLY A 61 11.07 3.81 3.07
C GLY A 61 12.05 4.79 3.70
N GLN A 62 13.14 4.31 4.31
CA GLN A 62 14.20 5.18 4.84
C GLN A 62 14.86 6.05 3.76
N LEU A 63 15.04 5.52 2.55
CA LEU A 63 15.56 6.30 1.43
C LEU A 63 14.56 7.36 0.95
N ALA A 64 13.26 7.03 0.92
CA ALA A 64 12.20 7.98 0.60
C ALA A 64 12.17 9.13 1.62
N GLN A 65 12.25 8.85 2.92
CA GLN A 65 12.35 9.88 3.97
C GLN A 65 13.54 10.82 3.75
N LYS A 66 14.73 10.27 3.48
CA LYS A 66 15.92 11.08 3.17
C LYS A 66 15.73 11.95 1.93
N ILE A 67 15.04 11.44 0.91
CA ILE A 67 14.68 12.21 -0.28
C ILE A 67 13.71 13.35 0.10
N GLY A 68 12.70 13.08 0.94
CA GLY A 68 11.78 14.07 1.47
C GLY A 68 12.48 15.18 2.26
N ASP A 69 13.41 14.82 3.14
CA ASP A 69 14.24 15.76 3.90
C ASP A 69 15.05 16.68 2.97
N GLU A 70 15.64 16.09 1.92
CA GLU A 70 16.45 16.83 0.95
C GLU A 70 15.60 17.77 0.08
N LYS A 71 14.41 17.32 -0.37
CA LYS A 71 13.43 18.18 -1.07
C LYS A 71 12.99 19.36 -0.20
N SER A 72 12.75 19.11 1.10
CA SER A 72 12.36 20.13 2.08
C SER A 72 13.45 21.19 2.25
N ARG A 73 14.72 20.77 2.37
CA ARG A 73 15.87 21.69 2.46
C ARG A 73 16.05 22.56 1.23
N GLN A 74 15.77 22.01 0.05
CA GLN A 74 15.90 22.74 -1.23
C GLN A 74 14.74 23.71 -1.49
N GLY A 75 13.78 23.87 -0.57
CA GLY A 75 12.64 24.75 -0.74
C GLY A 75 11.69 24.33 -1.87
N LYS A 76 11.82 23.09 -2.38
CA LYS A 76 10.92 22.52 -3.41
C LYS A 76 9.67 21.96 -2.73
N GLY A 77 8.89 22.84 -2.11
CA GLY A 77 7.75 22.49 -1.26
C GLY A 77 6.55 21.86 -1.98
N ASN A 78 6.48 21.90 -3.32
CA ASN A 78 5.21 21.65 -4.02
C ASN A 78 5.12 20.40 -4.90
N HIS A 79 6.19 19.58 -5.06
CA HIS A 79 6.12 18.39 -5.92
C HIS A 79 6.77 17.16 -5.26
N TYR A 80 6.07 16.61 -4.26
CA TYR A 80 6.46 15.34 -3.65
C TYR A 80 6.05 14.14 -4.51
N HIS A 81 4.89 14.22 -5.16
CA HIS A 81 4.40 13.22 -6.11
C HIS A 81 5.04 13.44 -7.50
N VAL A 82 5.69 12.41 -8.03
CA VAL A 82 6.42 12.47 -9.31
C VAL A 82 5.98 11.33 -10.24
N PRO A 83 4.83 11.46 -10.93
CA PRO A 83 4.22 10.37 -11.70
C PRO A 83 5.12 9.75 -12.77
N HIS A 84 5.92 10.58 -13.46
CA HIS A 84 6.81 10.10 -14.51
C HIS A 84 7.88 9.14 -13.95
N ARG A 85 8.32 9.36 -12.71
CA ARG A 85 9.34 8.53 -12.06
C ARG A 85 8.77 7.16 -11.73
N GLU A 86 7.55 7.12 -11.22
CA GLU A 86 6.83 5.88 -10.91
C GLU A 86 6.58 5.06 -12.17
N ARG A 87 6.13 5.70 -13.25
CA ARG A 87 5.95 5.05 -14.56
C ARG A 87 7.24 4.41 -15.06
N ALA A 88 8.36 5.11 -14.99
CA ALA A 88 9.67 4.56 -15.37
C ALA A 88 10.10 3.38 -14.49
N ILE A 89 9.72 3.35 -13.20
CA ILE A 89 9.98 2.19 -12.33
C ILE A 89 9.11 1.01 -12.76
N LEU A 90 7.82 1.23 -13.01
CA LEU A 90 6.88 0.18 -13.43
C LEU A 90 7.27 -0.43 -14.79
N GLU A 91 7.66 0.41 -15.76
CA GLU A 91 8.16 -0.05 -17.06
C GLU A 91 9.40 -0.95 -16.90
N ARG A 92 10.39 -0.52 -16.10
CA ARG A 92 11.56 -1.36 -15.81
C ARG A 92 11.20 -2.68 -15.10
N LEU A 93 10.24 -2.65 -14.18
CA LEU A 93 9.79 -3.86 -13.48
C LEU A 93 9.02 -4.81 -14.40
N LYS A 94 8.27 -4.28 -15.36
CA LYS A 94 7.61 -5.06 -16.42
C LYS A 94 8.63 -5.88 -17.21
N ASP A 95 9.70 -5.23 -17.64
CA ASP A 95 10.75 -5.87 -18.45
C ASP A 95 11.56 -6.90 -17.65
N GLN A 96 11.71 -6.69 -16.34
CA GLN A 96 12.40 -7.61 -15.44
C GLN A 96 11.53 -8.78 -14.98
N ASN A 97 10.20 -8.70 -15.13
CA ASN A 97 9.28 -9.74 -14.69
C ASN A 97 9.37 -10.98 -15.59
N LYS A 98 10.01 -12.04 -15.07
CA LYS A 98 10.09 -13.35 -15.73
C LYS A 98 8.97 -14.30 -15.29
N GLY A 99 7.96 -13.80 -14.59
CA GLY A 99 6.94 -14.59 -13.89
C GLY A 99 7.39 -15.03 -12.49
N PRO A 100 6.55 -15.77 -11.76
CA PRO A 100 5.26 -16.34 -12.16
C PRO A 100 4.08 -15.37 -12.05
N PHE A 101 4.27 -14.18 -11.45
CA PHE A 101 3.17 -13.23 -11.24
C PHE A 101 2.79 -12.49 -12.53
N PRO A 102 1.49 -12.32 -12.80
CA PRO A 102 1.04 -11.49 -13.91
C PRO A 102 1.39 -10.02 -13.61
N TYR A 103 1.76 -9.28 -14.65
CA TYR A 103 2.19 -7.88 -14.50
C TYR A 103 1.19 -6.97 -13.75
N PRO A 104 -0.14 -7.06 -13.96
CA PRO A 104 -1.11 -6.26 -13.20
C PRO A 104 -1.02 -6.44 -11.67
N ALA A 105 -0.65 -7.64 -11.20
CA ALA A 105 -0.46 -7.90 -9.77
C ALA A 105 0.79 -7.19 -9.24
N ILE A 106 1.90 -7.26 -9.98
CA ILE A 106 3.14 -6.54 -9.64
C ILE A 106 2.89 -5.03 -9.61
N GLU A 107 2.20 -4.52 -10.64
CA GLU A 107 1.84 -3.11 -10.70
C GLU A 107 1.04 -2.66 -9.48
N SER A 108 0.04 -3.45 -9.06
CA SER A 108 -0.79 -3.15 -7.90
C SER A 108 0.02 -3.10 -6.60
N ILE A 109 0.92 -4.07 -6.39
CA ILE A 109 1.81 -4.12 -5.22
C ILE A 109 2.72 -2.87 -5.18
N PHE A 110 3.32 -2.52 -6.31
CA PHE A 110 4.24 -1.39 -6.37
C PHE A 110 3.53 -0.04 -6.25
N ARG A 111 2.31 0.10 -6.77
CA ARG A 111 1.49 1.31 -6.56
C ARG A 111 1.17 1.53 -5.09
N GLU A 112 0.79 0.48 -4.37
CA GLU A 112 0.55 0.59 -2.93
C GLU A 112 1.84 0.91 -2.16
N LEU A 113 2.96 0.31 -2.56
CA LEU A 113 4.26 0.62 -1.99
C LEU A 113 4.67 2.08 -2.25
N PHE A 114 4.36 2.65 -3.42
CA PHE A 114 4.64 4.05 -3.74
C PHE A 114 3.80 4.99 -2.88
N SER A 115 2.49 4.75 -2.84
CA SER A 115 1.52 5.41 -1.97
C SER A 115 1.98 5.45 -0.51
N ALA A 116 2.35 4.29 0.06
CA ALA A 116 2.83 4.20 1.43
C ALA A 116 4.12 4.99 1.66
N THR A 117 5.07 4.96 0.71
CA THR A 117 6.31 5.75 0.84
C THR A 117 6.12 7.24 0.67
N LEU A 118 5.18 7.66 -0.18
CA LEU A 118 4.86 9.08 -0.36
C LEU A 118 4.25 9.67 0.91
N ALA A 119 3.39 8.91 1.59
CA ALA A 119 2.82 9.30 2.88
C ALA A 119 3.88 9.46 3.98
N LEU A 120 5.02 8.76 3.90
CA LEU A 120 6.16 8.97 4.81
C LEU A 120 6.91 10.28 4.53
N GLU A 121 6.91 10.78 3.29
CA GLU A 121 7.52 12.07 2.94
C GLU A 121 6.59 13.23 3.36
N LYS A 122 5.32 13.17 2.94
CA LYS A 122 4.27 14.13 3.30
C LYS A 122 2.90 13.48 3.08
N PRO A 123 2.00 13.43 4.08
CA PRO A 123 0.64 12.96 3.85
C PRO A 123 -0.07 13.94 2.90
N LEU A 124 -0.38 13.48 1.69
CA LEU A 124 -1.07 14.30 0.69
C LEU A 124 -2.56 14.41 1.01
N LYS A 125 -3.11 15.60 0.77
CA LYS A 125 -4.54 15.88 0.84
C LYS A 125 -5.09 16.05 -0.57
N ILE A 126 -6.08 15.25 -0.93
CA ILE A 126 -6.66 15.20 -2.27
C ILE A 126 -8.14 15.58 -2.20
N ALA A 127 -8.50 16.73 -2.76
CA ALA A 127 -9.89 17.12 -2.94
C ALA A 127 -10.47 16.39 -4.17
N PHE A 128 -11.72 15.92 -4.10
CA PHE A 128 -12.36 15.28 -5.26
C PHE A 128 -13.85 15.61 -5.35
N LEU A 129 -14.39 15.61 -6.57
CA LEU A 129 -15.81 15.87 -6.80
C LEU A 129 -16.70 14.69 -6.40
N GLY A 130 -17.67 14.94 -5.54
CA GLY A 130 -18.73 14.02 -5.15
C GLY A 130 -18.48 13.32 -3.81
N PRO A 131 -19.45 12.52 -3.32
CA PRO A 131 -19.28 11.71 -2.13
C PRO A 131 -18.23 10.61 -2.34
N GLU A 132 -17.77 10.01 -1.25
CA GLU A 132 -16.97 8.79 -1.29
C GLU A 132 -17.62 7.72 -2.17
N THR A 133 -16.80 6.83 -2.73
CA THR A 133 -17.17 5.72 -3.64
C THR A 133 -17.58 6.12 -5.07
N THR A 134 -17.62 7.42 -5.40
CA THR A 134 -17.86 7.92 -6.77
C THR A 134 -16.69 7.66 -7.73
N PHE A 135 -16.90 7.93 -9.04
CA PHE A 135 -15.86 7.81 -10.05
C PHE A 135 -14.64 8.69 -9.74
N SER A 136 -14.83 9.92 -9.29
CA SER A 136 -13.75 10.83 -8.88
C SER A 136 -12.98 10.25 -7.69
N HIS A 137 -13.68 9.67 -6.71
CA HIS A 137 -13.04 9.01 -5.57
C HIS A 137 -12.19 7.81 -6.03
N GLN A 138 -12.73 6.96 -6.89
CA GLN A 138 -11.99 5.81 -7.43
C GLN A 138 -10.81 6.24 -8.30
N ALA A 139 -10.95 7.31 -9.07
CA ALA A 139 -9.86 7.89 -9.86
C ALA A 139 -8.75 8.43 -8.95
N ALA A 140 -9.13 9.13 -7.87
CA ALA A 140 -8.20 9.64 -6.87
C ALA A 140 -7.44 8.49 -6.20
N LEU A 141 -8.12 7.42 -5.78
CA LEU A 141 -7.50 6.22 -5.20
C LEU A 141 -6.53 5.54 -6.18
N ARG A 142 -6.91 5.39 -7.45
CA ARG A 142 -6.05 4.76 -8.47
C ARG A 142 -4.81 5.58 -8.78
N HIS A 143 -4.93 6.91 -8.72
CA HIS A 143 -3.85 7.81 -9.09
C HIS A 143 -2.89 8.09 -7.94
N PHE A 144 -3.40 8.35 -6.74
CA PHE A 144 -2.62 8.76 -5.57
C PHE A 144 -2.42 7.64 -4.53
N GLY A 145 -3.18 6.54 -4.64
CA GLY A 145 -3.12 5.40 -3.71
C GLY A 145 -3.87 5.64 -2.39
N HIS A 146 -3.97 4.60 -1.58
CA HIS A 146 -4.83 4.58 -0.38
C HIS A 146 -4.26 5.33 0.83
N SER A 147 -2.98 5.68 0.81
CA SER A 147 -2.32 6.32 1.97
C SER A 147 -2.53 7.85 2.03
N CYS A 148 -3.28 8.42 1.08
CA CYS A 148 -3.61 9.85 1.04
C CYS A 148 -4.87 10.17 1.87
N THR A 149 -5.00 11.42 2.31
CA THR A 149 -6.24 11.94 2.89
C THR A 149 -7.13 12.44 1.78
N PHE A 150 -8.38 11.98 1.71
CA PHE A 150 -9.33 12.37 0.67
C PHE A 150 -10.40 13.31 1.24
N ASN A 151 -10.65 14.43 0.57
CA ASN A 151 -11.65 15.42 0.94
C ASN A 151 -12.79 15.48 -0.11
N PRO A 152 -13.99 14.95 0.19
CA PRO A 152 -15.12 15.00 -0.73
C PRO A 152 -15.65 16.44 -0.86
N CYS A 153 -15.84 16.90 -2.10
CA CYS A 153 -16.35 18.23 -2.41
C CYS A 153 -17.71 18.15 -3.12
N GLY A 154 -18.66 19.00 -2.74
CA GLY A 154 -20.01 18.99 -3.31
C GLY A 154 -20.10 19.50 -4.75
N ASN A 155 -19.15 20.32 -5.19
CA ASN A 155 -19.10 20.89 -6.53
C ASN A 155 -17.65 21.13 -6.98
N ILE A 156 -17.46 21.39 -8.28
CA ILE A 156 -16.14 21.59 -8.89
C ILE A 156 -15.46 22.86 -8.35
N GLU A 157 -16.20 23.93 -8.12
CA GLU A 157 -15.67 25.19 -7.57
C GLU A 157 -15.03 25.00 -6.20
N THR A 158 -15.62 24.14 -5.35
CA THR A 158 -15.08 23.80 -4.04
C THR A 158 -13.78 23.02 -4.17
N VAL A 159 -13.65 22.12 -5.16
CA VAL A 159 -12.39 21.43 -5.42
C VAL A 159 -11.27 22.42 -5.77
N PHE A 160 -11.55 23.40 -6.63
CA PHE A 160 -10.59 24.45 -6.96
C PHE A 160 -10.25 25.32 -5.75
N THR A 161 -11.26 25.76 -5.00
CA THR A 161 -11.10 26.57 -3.79
C THR A 161 -10.20 25.87 -2.75
N GLU A 162 -10.43 24.58 -2.51
CA GLU A 162 -9.64 23.77 -1.58
C GLU A 162 -8.16 23.69 -1.97
N VAL A 163 -7.86 23.63 -3.27
CA VAL A 163 -6.49 23.61 -3.79
C VAL A 163 -5.85 25.00 -3.74
N GLU A 164 -6.59 26.04 -4.14
CA GLU A 164 -6.12 27.44 -4.14
C GLU A 164 -5.81 27.96 -2.74
N LEU A 165 -6.64 27.60 -1.75
CA LEU A 165 -6.42 27.94 -0.34
C LEU A 165 -5.34 27.08 0.33
N GLY A 166 -4.82 26.06 -0.35
CA GLY A 166 -3.82 25.13 0.19
C GLY A 166 -4.37 24.17 1.25
N HIS A 167 -5.69 24.01 1.34
CA HIS A 167 -6.32 22.99 2.18
C HIS A 167 -6.09 21.58 1.63
N SER A 168 -5.99 21.46 0.31
CA SER A 168 -5.65 20.25 -0.43
C SER A 168 -4.44 20.46 -1.35
N ASP A 169 -3.59 19.45 -1.50
CA ASP A 169 -2.41 19.50 -2.37
C ASP A 169 -2.78 19.30 -3.85
N TYR A 170 -3.82 18.50 -4.12
CA TYR A 170 -4.31 18.20 -5.47
C TYR A 170 -5.84 18.12 -5.50
N GLY A 171 -6.42 18.38 -6.69
CA GLY A 171 -7.85 18.27 -6.97
C GLY A 171 -8.14 17.26 -8.07
N VAL A 172 -9.18 16.43 -7.91
CA VAL A 172 -9.66 15.47 -8.90
C VAL A 172 -11.07 15.84 -9.35
N VAL A 173 -11.18 16.23 -10.61
CA VAL A 173 -12.44 16.58 -11.26
C VAL A 173 -12.64 15.71 -12.51
N PRO A 174 -13.86 15.27 -12.82
CA PRO A 174 -14.15 14.56 -14.06
C PRO A 174 -13.94 15.51 -15.24
N VAL A 175 -13.30 15.01 -16.28
CA VAL A 175 -13.17 15.70 -17.56
C VAL A 175 -14.34 15.26 -18.41
N GLU A 176 -15.51 15.88 -18.24
CA GLU A 176 -16.59 15.97 -19.26
C GLU A 176 -17.81 16.77 -18.75
N ASN A 177 -18.05 17.92 -19.38
CA ASN A 177 -19.36 18.56 -19.57
C ASN A 177 -19.20 19.68 -20.62
N SER A 178 -19.25 19.36 -21.93
CA SER A 178 -19.61 20.27 -23.05
C SER A 178 -19.61 19.60 -24.46
N ILE A 179 -20.09 18.36 -24.65
CA ILE A 179 -20.47 17.85 -26.01
C ILE A 179 -21.61 16.81 -25.97
N GLU A 180 -22.71 17.14 -25.27
CA GLU A 180 -24.02 16.53 -25.55
C GLU A 180 -25.08 17.63 -25.40
N GLY A 181 -25.24 18.36 -26.50
CA GLY A 181 -26.30 19.32 -26.82
C GLY A 181 -26.41 19.36 -28.34
#